data_AF-A0A927CSY3-F1
#
_entry.id   AF-A0A927CSY3-F1
#
_cell.length_a   1.000
_cell.length_b   1.000
_cell.length_c   1.000
_cell.angle_alpha   90.00
_cell.angle_beta   90.00
_cell.angle_gamma   90.00
#
_symmetry.space_group_name_H-M   'P 1'
#
loop_
_entity.id
_entity.type
_entity.pdbx_description
1 polymer ?
#
loop_
_entity_poly.entity_id
_entity_poly.type
_entity_poly.pdbx_seq_one_letter_code
_entity_poly.pdbx_strand_id
1 'polypeptide(L)' 'MERMAGTGNNRPERAAWESFLEEAFAGGARCRELRLSEEELAFVRERYPGARAEHAASPVYADGKAWYNVTLQSKELSR' A
#
# COMPACT_ATOMS: atom_id res chain seq x y z
N MET A 1 -42.11 -5.92 -8.52
CA MET A 1 -41.19 -4.78 -8.64
C MET A 1 -40.90 -4.30 -7.23
N GLU A 2 -39.71 -4.52 -6.67
CA GLU A 2 -39.31 -3.85 -5.42
C GLU A 2 -37.80 -4.02 -5.14
N ARG A 3 -37.07 -2.91 -5.38
CA ARG A 3 -35.91 -2.33 -4.65
C ARG A 3 -34.68 -3.22 -4.41
N MET A 4 -33.58 -3.00 -5.15
CA MET A 4 -32.50 -2.05 -4.81
C MET A 4 -31.88 -2.27 -3.43
N ALA A 5 -30.69 -2.87 -3.40
CA ALA A 5 -29.56 -2.39 -2.61
C ALA A 5 -28.28 -3.08 -3.11
N GLY A 6 -27.44 -2.33 -3.82
CA GLY A 6 -26.09 -2.78 -4.13
C GLY A 6 -25.30 -2.92 -2.84
N THR A 7 -24.93 -4.14 -2.49
CA THR A 7 -23.86 -4.39 -1.52
C THR A 7 -22.55 -4.20 -2.27
N GLY A 8 -22.17 -2.94 -2.45
CA GLY A 8 -20.78 -2.61 -2.74
C GLY A 8 -19.97 -3.15 -1.56
N ASN A 9 -19.16 -4.18 -1.81
CA ASN A 9 -18.19 -4.72 -0.85
C ASN A 9 -17.21 -3.60 -0.49
N ASN A 10 -17.60 -2.74 0.46
CA ASN A 10 -16.72 -1.81 1.11
C ASN A 10 -15.93 -2.64 2.14
N ARG A 11 -14.94 -3.39 1.65
CA ARG A 11 -14.11 -4.27 2.48
C ARG A 11 -13.29 -3.35 3.39
N PRO A 12 -13.53 -3.32 4.71
CA PRO A 12 -12.92 -2.33 5.62
C PRO A 12 -11.38 -2.38 5.61
N GLU A 13 -10.81 -3.50 5.16
CA GLU A 13 -9.37 -3.70 5.00
C GLU A 13 -8.73 -2.75 3.98
N ARG A 14 -9.40 -2.42 2.86
CA ARG A 14 -8.79 -1.54 1.84
C ARG A 14 -8.72 -0.09 2.30
N ALA A 15 -9.83 0.46 2.78
CA ALA A 15 -9.89 1.85 3.22
C ALA A 15 -8.92 2.10 4.40
N ALA A 16 -8.86 1.17 5.36
CA ALA A 16 -7.90 1.24 6.46
C ALA A 16 -6.44 1.19 5.97
N TRP A 17 -6.17 0.37 4.95
CA TRP A 17 -4.85 0.27 4.35
C TRP A 17 -4.47 1.51 3.55
N GLU A 18 -5.41 2.12 2.84
CA GLU A 18 -5.21 3.40 2.16
C GLU A 18 -4.87 4.50 3.16
N SER A 19 -5.63 4.63 4.25
CA SER A 19 -5.32 5.59 5.31
C SER A 19 -3.95 5.33 5.92
N PHE A 20 -3.61 4.07 6.20
CA PHE A 20 -2.27 3.71 6.70
C PHE A 20 -1.16 4.17 5.76
N LEU A 21 -1.29 3.96 4.45
CA LEU A 21 -0.28 4.38 3.48
C LEU A 21 -0.22 5.91 3.38
N GLU A 22 -1.36 6.60 3.36
CA GLU A 22 -1.41 8.06 3.37
C GLU A 22 -0.72 8.65 4.61
N GLU A 23 -0.96 8.07 5.79
CA GLU A 23 -0.29 8.45 7.03
C GLU A 23 1.21 8.08 7.01
N ALA A 24 1.58 6.92 6.49
CA ALA A 24 2.96 6.44 6.43
C ALA A 24 3.86 7.32 5.55
N PHE A 25 3.30 7.92 4.50
CA PHE A 25 3.98 8.85 3.60
C PHE A 25 3.57 10.32 3.84
N ALA A 26 2.79 10.61 4.87
CA ALA A 26 2.42 11.97 5.25
C ALA A 26 3.68 12.79 5.58
N GLY A 27 3.63 14.09 5.31
CA GLY A 27 4.75 15.00 5.57
C GLY A 27 5.87 14.99 4.52
N GLY A 28 5.64 14.39 3.34
CA GLY A 28 6.58 14.44 2.22
C GLY A 28 7.71 13.42 2.29
N ALA A 29 7.61 12.44 3.19
CA ALA A 29 8.52 11.30 3.22
C ALA A 29 8.38 10.51 1.91
N ARG A 30 9.46 10.44 1.14
CA ARG A 30 9.48 9.67 -0.13
C ARG A 30 9.89 8.22 0.07
N CYS A 31 10.48 7.89 1.21
CA CYS A 31 10.95 6.55 1.54
C CYS A 31 10.44 6.17 2.93
N ARG A 32 9.89 4.96 3.06
CA ARG A 32 9.44 4.42 4.35
C ARG A 32 9.74 2.93 4.42
N GLU A 33 10.25 2.50 5.55
CA GLU A 33 10.39 1.07 5.86
C GLU A 33 9.03 0.55 6.36
N LEU A 34 8.47 -0.42 5.65
CA LEU A 34 7.15 -0.99 5.92
C LEU A 34 7.24 -2.52 5.99
N ARG A 35 6.51 -3.13 6.93
CA ARG A 35 6.38 -4.59 7.02
C ARG A 35 5.13 -5.05 6.28
N LEU A 36 5.35 -5.63 5.10
CA LEU A 36 4.32 -5.95 4.13
C LEU A 36 4.31 -7.44 3.80
N SER A 37 3.13 -8.00 3.52
CA SER A 37 2.97 -9.22 2.75
C SER A 37 3.12 -8.95 1.24
N GLU A 38 3.20 -10.00 0.42
CA GLU A 38 3.20 -9.84 -1.04
C GLU A 38 1.91 -9.19 -1.57
N GLU A 39 0.76 -9.49 -0.96
CA GLU A 39 -0.54 -8.88 -1.31
C GLU A 39 -0.57 -7.38 -0.96
N GLU A 40 -0.10 -7.02 0.23
CA GLU A 40 0.01 -5.62 0.65
C GLU A 40 0.99 -4.84 -0.25
N LEU A 41 2.08 -5.48 -0.66
CA LEU A 41 3.05 -4.91 -1.58
C LEU A 41 2.47 -4.70 -2.99
N ALA A 42 1.68 -5.65 -3.48
CA ALA A 42 0.97 -5.51 -4.75
C ALA A 42 0.02 -4.30 -4.71
N PHE A 43 -0.69 -4.10 -3.60
CA PHE A 43 -1.55 -2.94 -3.41
C PHE A 43 -0.77 -1.61 -3.44
N VAL A 44 0.39 -1.55 -2.77
CA VAL A 44 1.26 -0.36 -2.82
C VAL A 44 1.66 -0.02 -4.25
N ARG A 45 2.00 -1.02 -5.06
CA ARG A 45 2.38 -0.83 -6.48
C ARG A 45 1.21 -0.40 -7.36
N GLU A 46 0.00 -0.86 -7.06
CA GLU A 46 -1.23 -0.43 -7.73
C GLU A 46 -1.56 1.04 -7.40
N ARG A 47 -1.48 1.40 -6.11
CA ARG A 47 -1.84 2.74 -5.62
C ARG A 47 -0.82 3.81 -6.00
N TYR A 48 0.46 3.45 -6.00
CA TYR A 48 1.59 4.32 -6.33
C TYR A 48 2.35 3.74 -7.53
N PRO A 49 1.85 3.93 -8.75
CA PRO A 49 2.52 3.43 -9.95
C PRO A 49 3.91 4.07 -10.07
N GLY A 50 4.95 3.24 -9.98
CA GLY A 50 6.35 3.65 -9.93
C GLY A 50 7.00 3.55 -8.55
N ALA A 51 6.25 3.21 -7.50
CA ALA A 51 6.85 2.88 -6.20
C ALA A 51 7.87 1.74 -6.37
N ARG A 52 9.08 1.96 -5.85
CA ARG A 52 10.08 0.91 -5.70
C ARG A 52 9.93 0.33 -4.30
N ALA A 53 10.02 -0.98 -4.20
CA ALA A 53 10.04 -1.65 -2.92
C ALA A 53 11.19 -2.65 -2.95
N GLU A 54 12.16 -2.41 -2.08
CA GLU A 54 13.35 -3.25 -1.96
C GLU A 54 13.22 -4.05 -0.67
N HIS A 55 13.38 -5.37 -0.78
CA HIS A 55 13.34 -6.25 0.37
C HIS A 55 14.52 -5.91 1.28
N ALA A 56 14.27 -5.56 2.54
CA ALA A 56 15.33 -5.46 3.53
C ALA A 56 15.94 -6.86 3.73
N ALA A 57 17.21 -6.97 4.10
CA ALA A 57 17.90 -8.24 4.32
C ALA A 57 17.42 -9.00 5.58
N SER A 58 16.12 -8.94 5.87
CA SER A 58 15.44 -9.59 6.98
C SER A 58 14.74 -10.87 6.48
N PRO A 59 14.69 -11.93 7.30
CA PRO A 59 13.95 -13.14 6.94
C PRO A 59 12.44 -12.84 6.83
N VAL A 60 11.77 -13.56 5.94
CA VAL A 60 10.29 -13.60 5.93
C VAL A 60 9.85 -14.22 7.26
N TYR A 61 9.04 -13.49 8.01
CA TYR A 61 8.55 -13.96 9.30
C TYR A 61 7.44 -15.00 9.12
N ALA A 62 7.16 -15.78 10.16
CA ALA A 62 6.16 -16.86 10.10
C ALA A 62 4.73 -16.40 9.75
N ASP A 63 4.45 -15.08 9.82
CA ASP A 63 3.20 -14.47 9.38
C ASP A 63 3.18 -14.10 7.89
N GLY A 64 4.21 -14.48 7.12
CA GLY A 64 4.30 -14.22 5.69
C GLY A 64 4.64 -12.77 5.33
N LYS A 65 5.01 -11.95 6.33
CA LYS A 65 5.40 -10.55 6.12
C LYS A 65 6.92 -10.40 6.14
N ALA A 66 7.40 -9.42 5.37
CA ALA A 66 8.78 -9.03 5.36
C ALA A 66 8.93 -7.50 5.39
N TRP A 67 10.12 -7.04 5.77
CA TRP A 67 10.43 -5.62 5.75
C TRP A 67 10.82 -5.19 4.33
N TYR A 68 10.19 -4.12 3.86
CA TYR A 68 10.47 -3.49 2.58
C TYR A 68 10.78 -2.02 2.78
N ASN A 69 11.83 -1.56 2.12
CA ASN A 69 12.04 -0.14 1.91
C ASN A 69 11.23 0.30 0.71
N VAL A 70 10.11 0.97 0.97
CA VAL A 70 9.21 1.49 -0.06
C VAL A 70 9.58 2.93 -0.36
N THR A 71 9.99 3.18 -1.60
CA THR A 71 10.27 4.50 -2.13
C THR A 71 9.21 4.89 -3.15
N LEU A 72 8.46 5.94 -2.84
CA LEU A 72 7.56 6.56 -3.80
C LEU A 72 8.38 7.37 -4.80
N GLN A 73 8.31 7.00 -6.07
CA GLN A 73 8.79 7.89 -7.12
C GLN A 73 7.88 9.11 -7.12
N SER A 74 8.47 10.29 -6.93
CA SER A 74 7.73 11.52 -7.15
C SER A 74 7.28 11.51 -8.60
N LYS A 75 5.97 11.37 -8.85
CA LYS A 75 5.42 11.90 -10.08
C LYS A 75 5.64 13.41 -9.99
N GLU A 76 6.79 13.86 -10.45
CA GLU A 76 6.84 15.18 -11.03
C GLU A 76 5.73 15.21 -12.08
N LEU A 77 4.83 16.18 -11.92
CA LEU A 77 3.63 16.34 -12.73
C LEU A 77 3.94 16.05 -14.20
N SER A 78 3.36 14.99 -14.75
CA SER A 78 3.19 14.91 -16.19
C SER A 78 2.06 15.90 -16.51
N ARG A 79 2.50 17.08 -16.96
CA ARG A 79 1.71 18.24 -17.39
C ARG A 79 0.55 17.89 -18.30
#